data_AF-A0A4R0RHL7-F1
#
_entry.id   AF-A0A4R0RHL7-F1
#
_cell.length_a   1.000
_cell.length_b   1.000
_cell.length_c   1.000
_cell.angle_alpha   90.00
_cell.angle_beta   90.00
_cell.angle_gamma   90.00
#
_symmetry.space_group_name_H-M   'P 1'
#
loop_
_entity.id
_entity.type
_entity.pdbx_description
1 polymer ?
#
loop_
_entity_poly.entity_id
_entity_poly.type
_entity_poly.pdbx_seq_one_letter_code
_entity_poly.pdbx_strand_id
1 'polypeptide(L)'
;ASAIPLSLSPALPAFQEALGAVLNDPTFLPGGGYLGFGLERQYPLPGVSQTSLAPYRRLLKGSDAMLMAAADHACLEATINLYYAVDRYEDDKYDGVLCDFIPEEPGGAMDTEGDQSFHHTLLWDGGSPVLSAAGYEDVDEANEDEFSWIAWVTPVTSHTQVKSGHLFYGNEASLEWEYGDLCLAMKVGPYGSRSTA
;
A
#
# COMPACT_ATOMS: atom_id res chain seq x y z
N ALA A 1 14.44 -24.96 14.37
CA ALA A 1 14.42 -23.72 15.17
C ALA A 1 13.01 -23.53 15.69
N SER A 2 12.86 -23.49 17.02
CA SER A 2 11.56 -23.45 17.68
C SER A 2 10.91 -22.09 17.46
N ALA A 3 9.73 -22.06 16.84
CA ALA A 3 8.92 -20.84 16.75
C ALA A 3 8.53 -20.43 18.17
N ILE A 4 8.97 -19.25 18.60
CA ILE A 4 8.46 -18.63 19.82
C ILE A 4 6.98 -18.33 19.54
N PRO A 5 6.02 -18.85 20.32
CA PRO A 5 4.64 -18.47 20.13
C PRO A 5 4.55 -16.96 20.34
N LEU A 6 4.10 -16.24 19.32
CA LEU A 6 3.65 -14.85 19.48
C LEU A 6 2.70 -14.87 20.68
N SER A 7 3.12 -14.25 21.78
CA SER A 7 2.22 -13.94 22.89
C SER A 7 1.10 -13.11 22.26
N LEU A 8 -0.05 -13.76 22.02
CA LEU A 8 -1.21 -13.11 21.43
C LEU A 8 -1.58 -11.98 22.39
N SER A 9 -1.42 -10.74 21.93
CA SER A 9 -1.92 -9.60 22.66
C SER A 9 -3.42 -9.83 22.90
N PRO A 10 -3.96 -9.50 24.09
CA PRO A 10 -5.40 -9.58 24.35
C PRO A 10 -6.24 -8.72 23.38
N ALA A 11 -5.60 -7.82 22.63
CA ALA A 11 -6.23 -7.03 21.58
C ALA A 11 -6.52 -7.81 20.28
N LEU A 12 -5.83 -8.93 20.02
CA LEU A 12 -6.01 -9.67 18.76
C LEU A 12 -7.42 -10.28 18.61
N PRO A 13 -8.00 -10.97 19.61
CA PRO A 13 -9.36 -11.50 19.49
C PRO A 13 -10.38 -10.39 19.23
N ALA A 14 -10.26 -9.26 19.94
CA ALA A 14 -11.15 -8.12 19.75
C ALA A 14 -11.01 -7.51 18.35
N PHE A 15 -9.78 -7.42 17.83
CA PHE A 15 -9.55 -6.97 16.47
C PHE A 15 -10.10 -7.94 15.43
N GLN A 16 -9.92 -9.25 15.61
CA GLN A 16 -10.48 -10.28 14.72
C GLN A 16 -12.01 -10.25 14.70
N GLU A 17 -12.65 -10.05 15.86
CA GLU A 17 -14.09 -9.88 15.96
C GLU A 17 -14.57 -8.62 15.21
N ALA A 18 -13.90 -7.48 15.42
CA ALA A 18 -14.22 -6.25 14.74
C ALA A 18 -14.01 -6.36 13.21
N LEU A 19 -12.90 -6.94 12.78
CA LEU A 19 -12.61 -7.22 11.38
C LEU A 19 -13.68 -8.13 10.78
N GLY A 20 -14.06 -9.21 11.47
CA GLY A 20 -15.14 -10.10 11.04
C GLY A 20 -16.49 -9.38 10.94
N ALA A 21 -16.82 -8.51 11.88
CA ALA A 21 -18.06 -7.73 11.84
C ALA A 21 -18.09 -6.79 10.61
N VAL A 22 -16.98 -6.09 10.35
CA VAL A 22 -16.86 -5.16 9.21
C VAL A 22 -16.88 -5.91 7.87
N LEU A 23 -16.21 -7.06 7.75
CA LEU A 23 -16.22 -7.87 6.51
C LEU A 23 -17.62 -8.42 6.17
N ASN A 24 -18.45 -8.66 7.20
CA ASN A 24 -19.84 -9.10 7.06
C ASN A 24 -20.82 -7.96 6.76
N ASP A 25 -20.38 -6.69 6.84
CA ASP A 25 -21.21 -5.55 6.46
C ASP A 25 -21.27 -5.44 4.92
N PRO A 26 -22.47 -5.51 4.30
CA PRO A 26 -22.62 -5.38 2.85
C PRO A 26 -22.32 -3.97 2.33
N THR A 27 -22.34 -2.95 3.18
CA THR A 27 -22.05 -1.56 2.81
C THR A 27 -20.57 -1.24 2.85
N PHE A 28 -19.77 -2.07 3.52
CA PHE A 28 -18.34 -1.90 3.65
C PHE A 28 -17.61 -2.44 2.41
N LEU A 29 -16.93 -1.58 1.63
CA LEU A 29 -16.21 -1.98 0.40
C LEU A 29 -17.03 -2.96 -0.47
N PRO A 30 -18.22 -2.57 -0.97
CA PRO A 30 -19.13 -3.52 -1.64
C PRO A 30 -18.49 -4.21 -2.85
N GLY A 31 -17.68 -3.48 -3.62
CA GLY A 31 -16.89 -3.99 -4.76
C GLY A 31 -15.54 -4.63 -4.39
N GLY A 32 -15.17 -4.63 -3.10
CA GLY A 32 -13.83 -5.02 -2.65
C GLY A 32 -12.85 -3.85 -2.65
N GLY A 33 -11.56 -4.16 -2.46
CA GLY A 33 -10.48 -3.17 -2.36
C GLY A 33 -9.45 -3.55 -1.30
N TYR A 34 -8.94 -2.56 -0.59
CA TYR A 34 -7.92 -2.70 0.43
C TYR A 34 -8.34 -2.10 1.77
N LEU A 35 -7.94 -2.77 2.85
CA LEU A 35 -7.81 -2.18 4.18
C LEU A 35 -6.37 -1.72 4.36
N GLY A 36 -6.17 -0.41 4.51
CA GLY A 36 -4.86 0.20 4.70
C GLY A 36 -4.55 0.44 6.17
N PHE A 37 -3.32 0.13 6.58
CA PHE A 37 -2.81 0.42 7.92
C PHE A 37 -1.41 1.04 7.82
N GLY A 38 -1.25 2.27 8.29
CA GLY A 38 0.08 2.81 8.56
C GLY A 38 0.75 2.04 9.69
N LEU A 39 2.03 1.68 9.50
CA LEU A 39 2.77 0.88 10.49
C LEU A 39 3.25 1.75 11.65
N GLU A 40 3.17 1.23 12.88
CA GLU A 40 3.56 2.02 14.05
C GLU A 40 5.06 1.91 14.36
N ARG A 41 5.74 0.89 13.85
CA ARG A 41 7.15 0.63 14.13
C ARG A 41 8.06 1.01 12.96
N GLN A 42 9.34 1.19 13.31
CA GLN A 42 10.39 1.40 12.33
C GLN A 42 10.97 0.05 11.86
N TYR A 43 11.12 -0.09 10.55
CA TYR A 43 11.69 -1.29 9.94
C TYR A 43 12.92 -0.94 9.12
N PRO A 44 14.00 -1.73 9.23
CA PRO A 44 15.17 -1.52 8.38
C PRO A 44 14.79 -1.96 6.97
N LEU A 45 14.64 -1.00 6.06
CA LEU A 45 14.52 -1.26 4.64
C LEU A 45 15.94 -1.26 4.03
N PRO A 46 16.17 -2.07 2.98
CA PRO A 46 17.41 -2.00 2.23
C PRO A 46 17.48 -0.63 1.53
N GLY A 47 18.67 -0.23 1.09
CA GLY A 47 18.78 0.89 0.17
C GLY A 47 17.97 0.64 -1.11
N VAL A 48 17.70 1.72 -1.82
CA VAL A 48 17.05 1.77 -3.14
C VAL A 48 17.69 0.82 -4.16
N SER A 49 17.07 -0.34 -4.31
CA SER A 49 17.30 -1.31 -5.37
C SER A 49 15.97 -2.02 -5.59
N GLN A 50 15.62 -2.38 -6.83
CA GLN A 50 14.36 -3.08 -7.11
C GLN A 50 14.24 -4.35 -6.25
N THR A 51 13.48 -4.27 -5.15
CA THR A 51 13.48 -5.29 -4.11
C THR A 51 12.06 -5.50 -3.63
N SER A 52 11.58 -6.73 -3.73
CA SER A 52 10.29 -7.12 -3.15
C SER A 52 10.29 -6.91 -1.63
N LEU A 53 9.18 -6.39 -1.11
CA LEU A 53 8.91 -6.21 0.31
C LEU A 53 8.40 -7.49 1.00
N ALA A 54 8.09 -8.55 0.25
CA ALA A 54 7.60 -9.81 0.80
C ALA A 54 8.50 -10.40 1.92
N PRO A 55 9.84 -10.36 1.86
CA PRO A 55 10.70 -10.84 2.94
C PRO A 55 10.53 -10.09 4.26
N TYR A 56 10.07 -8.83 4.22
CA TYR A 56 9.92 -7.94 5.38
C TYR A 56 8.73 -8.29 6.24
N ARG A 57 7.80 -9.13 5.75
CA ARG A 57 6.70 -9.71 6.55
C ARG A 57 7.20 -10.37 7.83
N ARG A 58 8.37 -11.00 7.78
CA ARG A 58 8.98 -11.67 8.95
C ARG A 58 9.59 -10.72 9.97
N LEU A 59 9.72 -9.44 9.63
CA LEU A 59 10.32 -8.43 10.49
C LEU A 59 9.28 -7.65 11.29
N LEU A 60 7.99 -7.76 10.95
CA LEU A 60 6.89 -7.09 11.65
C LEU A 60 6.89 -7.44 13.15
N LYS A 61 6.57 -6.44 13.98
CA LYS A 61 6.59 -6.57 15.44
C LYS A 61 5.35 -5.91 16.05
N GLY A 62 4.96 -6.39 17.23
CA GLY A 62 3.91 -5.76 18.02
C GLY A 62 2.55 -5.73 17.30
N SER A 63 1.92 -4.55 17.28
CA SER A 63 0.64 -4.27 16.61
C SER A 63 0.68 -4.61 15.12
N ASP A 64 1.76 -4.26 14.42
CA ASP A 64 1.89 -4.52 12.98
C ASP A 64 1.90 -6.03 12.66
N ALA A 65 2.60 -6.84 13.48
CA ALA A 65 2.58 -8.29 13.34
C ALA A 65 1.21 -8.89 13.66
N MET A 66 0.49 -8.27 14.60
CA MET A 66 -0.85 -8.67 15.00
C MET A 66 -1.87 -8.42 13.87
N LEU A 67 -1.73 -7.32 13.13
CA LEU A 67 -2.54 -7.03 11.94
C LEU A 67 -2.34 -8.10 10.86
N MET A 68 -1.08 -8.44 10.54
CA MET A 68 -0.76 -9.50 9.58
C MET A 68 -1.36 -10.86 10.01
N ALA A 69 -1.24 -11.21 11.29
CA ALA A 69 -1.81 -12.46 11.82
C ALA A 69 -3.34 -12.48 11.78
N ALA A 70 -3.99 -11.34 12.00
CA ALA A 70 -5.44 -11.21 11.87
C ALA A 70 -5.91 -11.37 10.42
N ALA A 71 -5.19 -10.79 9.45
CA ALA A 71 -5.46 -10.98 8.02
C ALA A 71 -5.34 -12.45 7.61
N ASP A 72 -4.27 -13.13 8.04
CA ASP A 72 -4.06 -14.55 7.80
C ASP A 72 -5.22 -15.40 8.35
N HIS A 73 -5.71 -15.07 9.56
CA HIS A 73 -6.83 -15.77 10.17
C HIS A 73 -8.16 -15.56 9.43
N ALA A 74 -8.32 -14.40 8.80
CA ALA A 74 -9.49 -14.06 7.99
C ALA A 74 -9.37 -14.51 6.52
N CYS A 75 -8.30 -15.24 6.15
CA CYS A 75 -7.98 -15.62 4.77
C CYS A 75 -7.94 -14.42 3.81
N LEU A 76 -7.37 -13.31 4.27
CA LEU A 76 -7.12 -12.13 3.46
C LEU A 76 -5.65 -12.10 3.02
N GLU A 77 -5.43 -11.80 1.74
CA GLU A 77 -4.10 -11.51 1.22
C GLU A 77 -3.60 -10.18 1.80
N ALA A 78 -2.56 -10.24 2.65
CA ALA A 78 -1.95 -9.07 3.25
C ALA A 78 -0.51 -8.88 2.80
N THR A 79 -0.20 -7.69 2.28
CA THR A 79 1.10 -7.34 1.73
C THR A 79 1.67 -6.10 2.42
N ILE A 80 2.99 -6.07 2.57
CA ILE A 80 3.71 -4.85 2.98
C ILE A 80 3.96 -4.05 1.71
N ASN A 81 3.59 -2.76 1.74
CA ASN A 81 3.70 -1.87 0.60
C ASN A 81 4.36 -0.56 1.01
N LEU A 82 4.96 0.12 0.05
CA LEU A 82 5.19 1.56 0.09
C LEU A 82 3.98 2.26 -0.51
N TYR A 83 3.46 3.24 0.20
CA TYR A 83 2.44 4.15 -0.30
C TYR A 83 3.11 5.46 -0.72
N TYR A 84 3.05 5.76 -2.01
CA TYR A 84 3.46 7.05 -2.58
C TYR A 84 2.20 7.89 -2.79
N ALA A 85 2.04 8.95 -1.99
CA ALA A 85 0.95 9.88 -2.17
C ALA A 85 1.10 10.63 -3.50
N VAL A 86 -0.02 10.94 -4.13
CA VAL A 86 -0.06 11.80 -5.32
C VAL A 86 -0.64 13.13 -4.86
N ASP A 87 0.11 14.20 -5.05
CA ASP A 87 -0.43 15.54 -4.90
C ASP A 87 -1.47 15.74 -6.01
N ARG A 88 -2.74 15.88 -5.63
CA ARG A 88 -3.85 15.97 -6.59
C ARG A 88 -3.70 17.21 -7.48
N TYR A 89 -3.18 17.05 -8.70
CA TYR A 89 -3.38 18.01 -9.78
C TYR A 89 -4.65 17.65 -10.57
N GLU A 90 -5.20 18.60 -11.36
CA GLU A 90 -6.50 18.45 -12.03
C GLU A 90 -6.62 17.21 -12.95
N ASP A 91 -5.50 16.61 -13.34
CA ASP A 91 -5.45 15.43 -14.21
C ASP A 91 -5.18 14.09 -13.48
N ASP A 92 -4.86 14.11 -12.17
CA ASP A 92 -4.55 12.90 -11.41
C ASP A 92 -5.81 12.21 -10.89
N LYS A 93 -6.04 10.98 -11.37
CA LYS A 93 -7.26 10.20 -11.11
C LYS A 93 -7.20 9.30 -9.87
N TYR A 94 -6.11 9.34 -9.09
CA TYR A 94 -5.88 8.48 -7.94
C TYR A 94 -5.15 9.21 -6.81
N ASP A 95 -5.28 8.71 -5.58
CA ASP A 95 -4.73 9.37 -4.37
C ASP A 95 -3.30 8.94 -4.06
N GLY A 96 -2.88 7.79 -4.59
CA GLY A 96 -1.54 7.29 -4.43
C GLY A 96 -1.31 5.96 -5.12
N VAL A 97 -0.08 5.47 -5.05
CA VAL A 97 0.33 4.17 -5.60
C VAL A 97 0.85 3.29 -4.47
N LEU A 98 0.32 2.06 -4.38
CA LEU A 98 0.87 1.00 -3.53
C LEU A 98 1.89 0.19 -4.32
N CYS A 99 3.10 0.09 -3.77
CA CYS A 99 4.18 -0.73 -4.32
C CYS A 99 4.59 -1.80 -3.31
N ASP A 100 4.48 -3.08 -3.68
CA ASP A 100 5.01 -4.19 -2.87
C ASP A 100 6.53 -4.40 -3.08
N PHE A 101 7.18 -3.42 -3.69
CA PHE A 101 8.60 -3.35 -3.99
C PHE A 101 9.16 -1.96 -3.65
N ILE A 102 10.47 -1.92 -3.46
CA ILE A 102 11.24 -0.68 -3.40
C ILE A 102 11.64 -0.32 -4.84
N PRO A 103 11.28 0.86 -5.36
CA PRO A 103 11.70 1.30 -6.69
C PRO A 103 13.22 1.36 -6.80
N GLU A 104 13.75 1.06 -7.99
CA GLU A 104 15.17 1.26 -8.26
C GLU A 104 15.48 2.77 -8.25
N GLU A 105 16.63 3.18 -7.72
CA GLU A 105 17.06 4.55 -7.96
C GLU A 105 17.41 4.72 -9.44
N PRO A 106 17.15 5.89 -10.04
CA PRO A 106 17.40 6.11 -11.46
C PRO A 106 18.91 6.08 -11.72
N GLY A 107 19.42 4.89 -12.00
CA GLY A 107 20.79 4.60 -12.39
C GLY A 107 21.05 4.99 -13.83
N GLY A 108 20.85 6.28 -14.17
CA GLY A 108 21.27 6.87 -15.44
C GLY A 108 20.74 6.23 -16.72
N ALA A 109 19.67 5.43 -16.67
CA ALA A 109 19.21 4.63 -17.81
C ALA A 109 17.68 4.59 -17.99
N MET A 110 16.95 5.59 -17.51
CA MET A 110 15.62 5.86 -18.06
C MET A 110 15.76 7.01 -19.06
N ASP A 111 15.94 6.63 -20.33
CA ASP A 111 15.54 7.43 -21.49
C ASP A 111 14.01 7.48 -21.49
N THR A 112 13.40 8.19 -20.54
CA THR A 112 12.01 8.58 -20.65
C THR A 112 11.96 9.73 -21.66
N GLU A 113 11.88 9.37 -22.95
CA GLU A 113 11.40 10.31 -23.96
C GLU A 113 9.96 10.70 -23.59
N GLY A 114 9.82 11.81 -22.89
CA GLY A 114 8.53 12.38 -22.49
C GLY A 114 8.44 12.73 -21.01
N ASP A 115 7.54 13.66 -20.72
CA ASP A 115 7.16 14.20 -19.42
C ASP A 115 6.44 13.17 -18.52
N GLN A 116 7.04 12.00 -18.32
CA GLN A 116 6.45 10.91 -17.52
C GLN A 116 6.75 11.15 -16.03
N SER A 117 5.70 11.31 -15.23
CA SER A 117 5.79 11.48 -13.79
C SER A 117 6.35 10.23 -13.11
N PHE A 118 6.94 10.39 -11.92
CA PHE A 118 7.45 9.27 -11.12
C PHE A 118 6.37 8.21 -10.86
N HIS A 119 5.13 8.63 -10.61
CA HIS A 119 4.01 7.71 -10.39
C HIS A 119 3.70 6.88 -11.64
N HIS A 120 3.88 7.40 -12.86
CA HIS A 120 3.76 6.61 -14.09
C HIS A 120 4.77 5.47 -14.14
N THR A 121 6.02 5.75 -13.75
CA THR A 121 7.07 4.72 -13.62
C THR A 121 6.69 3.68 -12.57
N LEU A 122 6.17 4.09 -11.42
CA LEU A 122 5.70 3.13 -10.39
C LEU A 122 4.63 2.19 -10.94
N LEU A 123 3.67 2.70 -11.71
CA LEU A 123 2.61 1.89 -12.33
C LEU A 123 3.19 0.92 -13.36
N TRP A 124 4.13 1.36 -14.18
CA TRP A 124 4.82 0.51 -15.16
C TRP A 124 5.57 -0.65 -14.49
N ASP A 125 6.18 -0.38 -13.33
CA ASP A 125 6.93 -1.36 -12.54
C ASP A 125 6.02 -2.30 -11.72
N GLY A 126 4.69 -2.17 -11.85
CA GLY A 126 3.70 -3.04 -11.19
C GLY A 126 3.07 -2.45 -9.94
N GLY A 127 3.26 -1.16 -9.67
CA GLY A 127 2.53 -0.43 -8.65
C GLY A 127 1.03 -0.43 -8.91
N SER A 128 0.24 -0.43 -7.85
CA SER A 128 -1.22 -0.42 -7.91
C SER A 128 -1.76 0.96 -7.55
N PRO A 129 -2.50 1.64 -8.45
CA PRO A 129 -3.10 2.93 -8.14
C PRO A 129 -4.29 2.74 -7.21
N VAL A 130 -4.39 3.58 -6.17
CA VAL A 130 -5.44 3.47 -5.16
C VAL A 130 -6.19 4.77 -4.92
N LEU A 131 -7.47 4.62 -4.58
CA LEU A 131 -8.38 5.70 -4.24
C LEU A 131 -8.83 5.59 -2.78
N SER A 132 -8.71 6.67 -2.02
CA SER A 132 -9.15 6.67 -0.63
C SER A 132 -10.67 6.69 -0.55
N ALA A 133 -11.24 5.71 0.15
CA ALA A 133 -12.68 5.58 0.34
C ALA A 133 -13.33 6.78 1.09
N ALA A 134 -12.53 7.63 1.74
CA ALA A 134 -13.02 8.81 2.47
C ALA A 134 -13.18 10.06 1.59
N GLY A 135 -12.87 10.00 0.29
CA GLY A 135 -12.49 11.18 -0.47
C GLY A 135 -13.24 11.53 -1.75
N TYR A 136 -14.21 10.75 -2.24
CA TYR A 136 -14.79 11.01 -3.57
C TYR A 136 -16.31 10.76 -3.69
N GLU A 137 -17.01 11.77 -4.24
CA GLU A 137 -18.39 11.69 -4.73
C GLU A 137 -18.48 11.54 -6.27
N ASP A 138 -17.35 11.63 -6.99
CA ASP A 138 -17.32 11.70 -8.47
C ASP A 138 -16.21 10.79 -9.08
N VAL A 139 -16.27 9.47 -8.87
CA VAL A 139 -15.57 8.55 -9.78
C VAL A 139 -16.54 8.24 -10.90
N ASP A 140 -16.24 8.69 -12.12
CA ASP A 140 -17.00 8.24 -13.29
C ASP A 140 -17.01 6.70 -13.30
N GLU A 141 -18.21 6.08 -13.34
CA GLU A 141 -18.40 4.61 -13.39
C GLU A 141 -17.49 3.93 -14.45
N ALA A 142 -17.08 4.69 -15.48
CA ALA A 142 -16.21 4.24 -16.55
C ALA A 142 -14.74 3.93 -16.12
N ASN A 143 -14.27 4.41 -14.96
CA ASN A 143 -12.89 4.19 -14.50
C ASN A 143 -12.79 3.32 -13.22
N GLU A 144 -13.90 2.73 -12.74
CA GLU A 144 -13.88 1.91 -11.51
C GLU A 144 -12.96 0.68 -11.62
N ASP A 145 -12.79 0.13 -12.82
CA ASP A 145 -11.94 -1.03 -13.08
C ASP A 145 -10.43 -0.71 -13.10
N GLU A 146 -10.06 0.57 -13.20
CA GLU A 146 -8.65 1.01 -13.28
C GLU A 146 -8.00 1.19 -11.89
N PHE A 147 -8.82 1.33 -10.84
CA PHE A 147 -8.35 1.70 -9.51
C PHE A 147 -8.82 0.73 -8.43
N SER A 148 -8.03 0.60 -7.37
CA SER A 148 -8.48 -0.11 -6.17
C SER A 148 -8.82 0.84 -5.04
N TRP A 149 -10.00 0.68 -4.45
CA TRP A 149 -10.37 1.41 -3.25
C TRP A 149 -9.47 1.02 -2.08
N ILE A 150 -9.05 1.99 -1.28
CA ILE A 150 -8.36 1.76 0.00
C ILE A 150 -9.08 2.51 1.13
N ALA A 151 -9.50 1.75 2.14
CA ALA A 151 -10.01 2.26 3.39
C ALA A 151 -8.88 2.28 4.43
N TRP A 152 -8.34 3.47 4.71
CA TRP A 152 -7.32 3.65 5.74
C TRP A 152 -7.94 3.54 7.13
N VAL A 153 -7.69 2.43 7.82
CA VAL A 153 -8.15 2.19 9.20
C VAL A 153 -7.26 2.93 10.19
N THR A 154 -5.95 2.93 9.93
CA THR A 154 -4.99 3.81 10.58
C THR A 154 -4.34 4.70 9.52
N PRO A 155 -4.07 5.99 9.84
CA PRO A 155 -3.42 6.87 8.89
C PRO A 155 -2.03 6.35 8.55
N VAL A 156 -1.59 6.61 7.31
CA VAL A 156 -0.21 6.35 6.88
C VAL A 156 0.75 7.11 7.78
N THR A 157 1.86 6.48 8.15
CA THR A 157 2.89 7.08 9.01
C THR A 157 4.22 7.17 8.26
N SER A 158 4.96 8.24 8.50
CA SER A 158 6.32 8.41 7.96
C SER A 158 7.40 7.85 8.89
N HIS A 159 7.05 6.86 9.72
CA HIS A 159 8.00 6.24 10.65
C HIS A 159 9.06 5.41 9.91
N THR A 160 8.65 4.71 8.86
CA THR A 160 9.55 4.02 7.94
C THR A 160 9.26 4.53 6.54
N GLN A 161 10.19 5.28 5.98
CA GLN A 161 10.03 5.96 4.70
C GLN A 161 11.20 5.62 3.78
N VAL A 162 10.89 5.35 2.52
CA VAL A 162 11.88 5.21 1.44
C VAL A 162 11.88 6.49 0.65
N LYS A 163 13.07 7.07 0.48
CA LYS A 163 13.29 8.21 -0.39
C LYS A 163 13.72 7.68 -1.75
N SER A 164 12.92 7.94 -2.78
CA SER A 164 13.15 7.50 -4.16
C SER A 164 13.42 8.72 -5.03
N GLY A 165 14.53 8.71 -5.76
CA GLY A 165 14.84 9.77 -6.73
C GLY A 165 14.11 9.54 -8.05
N HIS A 166 13.77 10.61 -8.76
CA HIS A 166 13.33 10.56 -10.16
C HIS A 166 14.10 11.59 -10.98
N LEU A 167 14.59 11.17 -12.14
CA LEU A 167 15.21 12.06 -13.11
C LEU A 167 14.17 12.44 -14.16
N PHE A 168 13.91 13.73 -14.31
CA PHE A 168 13.08 14.25 -15.38
C PHE A 168 13.91 15.17 -16.28
N TYR A 169 13.68 15.05 -17.58
CA TYR A 169 14.39 15.78 -18.61
C TYR A 169 13.50 16.92 -19.13
N GLY A 170 13.66 18.11 -18.55
CA GLY A 170 13.12 19.36 -19.08
C GLY A 170 14.17 20.13 -19.91
N ASN A 171 14.08 21.47 -19.93
CA ASN A 171 15.15 22.31 -20.50
C ASN A 171 16.51 22.14 -19.77
N GLU A 172 16.49 21.64 -18.53
CA GLU A 172 17.66 21.21 -17.75
C GLU A 172 17.32 19.90 -17.03
N ALA A 173 18.31 19.03 -16.79
CA ALA A 173 18.12 17.80 -16.02
C ALA A 173 18.03 18.12 -14.53
N SER A 174 16.92 17.72 -13.90
CA SER A 174 16.69 17.89 -12.47
C SER A 174 16.35 16.57 -11.80
N LEU A 175 16.82 16.43 -10.56
CA LEU A 175 16.54 15.29 -9.70
C LEU A 175 15.49 15.71 -8.66
N GLU A 176 14.31 15.11 -8.76
CA GLU A 176 13.25 15.23 -7.75
C GLU A 176 13.23 14.00 -6.84
N TRP A 177 12.57 14.15 -5.70
CA TRP A 177 12.51 13.12 -4.66
C TRP A 177 11.08 12.89 -4.25
N GLU A 178 10.71 11.62 -4.25
CA GLU A 178 9.41 11.14 -3.81
C GLU A 178 9.58 10.23 -2.60
N TYR A 179 8.57 10.23 -1.73
CA TYR A 179 8.65 9.59 -0.43
C TYR A 179 7.58 8.51 -0.30
N GLY A 180 8.01 7.26 -0.22
CA GLY A 180 7.15 6.11 -0.02
C GLY A 180 7.07 5.76 1.45
N ASP A 181 5.87 5.82 2.03
CA ASP A 181 5.63 5.48 3.43
C ASP A 181 5.23 4.00 3.57
N LEU A 182 5.85 3.28 4.50
CA LEU A 182 5.60 1.85 4.68
C LEU A 182 4.24 1.59 5.34
N CYS A 183 3.41 0.78 4.69
CA CYS A 183 2.09 0.40 5.17
C CYS A 183 1.82 -1.10 5.00
N LEU A 184 0.78 -1.58 5.67
CA LEU A 184 0.17 -2.88 5.42
C LEU A 184 -1.13 -2.67 4.65
N ALA A 185 -1.29 -3.39 3.54
CA ALA A 185 -2.55 -3.42 2.79
C ALA A 185 -3.11 -4.84 2.83
N MET A 186 -4.36 -4.98 3.29
CA MET A 186 -5.09 -6.26 3.25
C MET A 186 -6.12 -6.21 2.14
N LYS A 187 -6.02 -7.11 1.17
CA LYS A 187 -6.95 -7.20 0.04
C LYS A 187 -8.25 -7.84 0.50
N VAL A 188 -9.36 -7.17 0.23
CA VAL A 188 -10.71 -7.61 0.56
C VAL A 188 -11.47 -7.78 -0.75
N GLY A 189 -12.02 -8.98 -0.98
CA GLY A 189 -12.85 -9.22 -2.14
C GLY A 189 -14.23 -8.56 -2.02
N PRO A 190 -15.05 -8.60 -3.10
CA PRO A 190 -16.40 -8.06 -3.08
C PRO A 190 -17.29 -8.77 -2.03
N TYR A 191 -18.39 -8.13 -1.65
CA TYR A 191 -19.32 -8.73 -0.70
C TYR A 191 -19.83 -10.09 -1.20
N GLY A 192 -19.86 -11.09 -0.31
CA GLY A 192 -20.15 -12.48 -0.65
C GLY A 192 -18.92 -13.29 -1.15
N SER A 193 -17.78 -12.64 -1.38
CA SER A 193 -16.50 -13.30 -1.73
C SER A 193 -15.32 -12.53 -1.14
N ARG A 194 -15.35 -12.31 0.20
CA ARG A 194 -14.36 -11.49 0.92
C ARG A 194 -12.96 -12.11 0.99
N SER A 195 -12.86 -13.43 1.05
CA SER A 195 -11.59 -14.17 1.14
C SER A 195 -10.78 -13.98 -0.14
N THR A 196 -9.49 -13.70 0.00
CA THR A 196 -8.58 -13.41 -1.12
C THR A 196 -7.28 -14.21 -1.09
N ALA A 197 -6.96 -14.85 0.05
CA ALA A 197 -5.85 -15.77 0.21
C ALA A 197 -6.20 -17.22 -0.20
#